data_AF-A0A938LFN9-F1
#
_entry.id   AF-A0A938LFN9-F1
#
_cell.length_a   1.000
_cell.length_b   1.000
_cell.length_c   1.000
_cell.angle_alpha   90.00
_cell.angle_beta   90.00
_cell.angle_gamma   90.00
#
_symmetry.space_group_name_H-M   'P 1'
#
loop_
_entity.id
_entity.type
_entity.pdbx_description
1 polymer ?
#
loop_
_entity_poly.entity_id
_entity_poly.type
_entity_poly.pdbx_seq_one_letter_code
_entity_poly.pdbx_strand_id
1 'polypeptide(L)'
;MTGKLWLMLLLGAAPIGVRPSVGAADEGPSPADSAAMRAAVLADWDLQEKRLGRSPHSPEAIQAAAKRGALLLGTVPVEADGSAYFQAPARKPLYFQAVDEAGRAVQGMRSVVYLQPGERRGCVGCHEPVGASPAARPCLAALRSPSTLEPGPDGTRPFGFVRLIQPILDRRCVRCHDGSTGPDKARPDLRDGPAVPFSKSYDGLKPYLRWPSYDGPTRPGELGADASPLAAILVGPNHGKHVELPDHELRTIYLWLDAQVPFFGTYEDDALDAQRRGHAISPPSLQ
;
A
#
# COMPACT_ATOMS: atom_id res chain seq x y z
N MET A 1 25.41 3.70 6.64
CA MET A 1 24.07 4.00 6.10
C MET A 1 23.35 2.67 5.97
N THR A 2 22.29 2.46 6.74
CA THR A 2 21.50 1.21 6.78
C THR A 2 20.18 1.47 6.06
N GLY A 3 19.94 0.78 4.95
CA GLY A 3 18.66 0.84 4.24
C GLY A 3 17.56 0.04 4.96
N LYS A 4 16.32 0.12 4.47
CA LYS A 4 15.23 -0.77 4.92
C LYS A 4 14.69 -1.59 3.74
N LEU A 5 14.17 -2.77 4.03
CA LEU A 5 13.39 -3.59 3.12
C LEU A 5 11.98 -3.72 3.69
N TRP A 6 10.96 -3.42 2.88
CA TRP A 6 9.57 -3.67 3.24
C TRP A 6 9.15 -5.07 2.79
N LEU A 7 8.49 -5.78 3.71
CA LEU A 7 7.84 -7.04 3.43
C LEU A 7 6.33 -6.84 3.35
N MET A 8 5.78 -7.01 2.15
CA MET A 8 4.37 -6.89 1.89
C MET A 8 3.74 -8.26 1.62
N LEU A 9 2.55 -8.47 2.17
CA LEU A 9 1.74 -9.66 1.97
C LEU A 9 0.59 -9.31 1.03
N LEU A 10 0.37 -10.16 0.02
CA LEU A 10 -0.86 -10.12 -0.75
C LEU A 10 -1.97 -10.88 -0.02
N LEU A 11 -3.08 -10.20 0.21
CA LEU A 11 -4.33 -10.84 0.57
C LEU A 11 -4.91 -11.43 -0.70
N GLY A 12 -4.80 -12.75 -0.82
CA GLY A 12 -5.70 -13.47 -1.70
C GLY A 12 -7.13 -13.32 -1.18
N ALA A 13 -8.10 -13.18 -2.07
CA ALA A 13 -9.49 -13.42 -1.72
C ALA A 13 -9.55 -14.79 -1.02
N ALA A 14 -9.99 -14.82 0.24
CA ALA A 14 -10.24 -16.09 0.89
C ALA A 14 -11.27 -16.86 0.03
N PRO A 15 -11.18 -18.20 -0.07
CA PRO A 15 -12.29 -18.95 -0.62
C PRO A 15 -13.54 -18.62 0.21
N ILE A 16 -14.64 -18.32 -0.48
CA ILE A 16 -15.96 -18.07 0.09
C ILE A 16 -16.27 -19.20 1.09
N GLY A 17 -16.15 -18.93 2.40
CA GLY A 17 -16.21 -20.01 3.38
C GLY A 17 -15.98 -19.58 4.83
N VAL A 18 -17.09 -19.25 5.50
CA VAL A 18 -17.34 -19.31 6.95
C VAL A 18 -16.61 -18.30 7.86
N ARG A 19 -17.39 -17.36 8.41
CA ARG A 19 -17.00 -16.45 9.51
C ARG A 19 -17.17 -17.13 10.87
N PRO A 20 -16.31 -16.86 11.88
CA PRO A 20 -16.75 -16.82 13.27
C PRO A 20 -17.44 -15.46 13.53
N SER A 21 -18.61 -15.52 14.14
CA SER A 21 -19.43 -14.36 14.51
C SER A 21 -18.71 -13.46 15.52
N VAL A 22 -18.62 -12.16 15.23
CA VAL A 22 -18.34 -11.13 16.23
C VAL A 22 -19.64 -10.38 16.47
N GLY A 23 -20.18 -10.52 17.68
CA GLY A 23 -21.38 -9.80 18.10
C GLY A 23 -21.03 -8.41 18.63
N ALA A 24 -21.75 -7.40 18.16
CA ALA A 24 -22.39 -6.33 18.94
C ALA A 24 -23.15 -5.44 17.94
N ALA A 25 -24.36 -5.04 18.31
CA ALA A 25 -25.29 -4.30 17.47
C ALA A 25 -24.75 -2.91 17.09
N ASP A 26 -24.37 -2.75 15.83
CA ASP A 26 -24.45 -1.51 15.08
C ASP A 26 -25.11 -1.90 13.76
N GLU A 27 -26.23 -1.26 13.39
CA GLU A 27 -26.98 -1.65 12.18
C GLU A 27 -26.06 -1.47 10.97
N GLY A 28 -25.50 -2.59 10.51
CA GLY A 28 -24.71 -2.63 9.28
C GLY A 28 -25.55 -2.11 8.12
N PRO A 29 -24.89 -1.55 7.09
CA PRO A 29 -25.62 -1.03 5.94
C PRO A 29 -26.48 -2.12 5.32
N SER A 30 -27.58 -1.71 4.70
CA SER A 30 -28.51 -2.66 4.12
C SER A 30 -27.80 -3.49 3.04
N PRO A 31 -28.24 -4.72 2.75
CA PRO A 31 -27.67 -5.52 1.66
C PRO A 31 -27.64 -4.78 0.31
N ALA A 32 -28.58 -3.84 0.10
CA ALA A 32 -28.62 -2.99 -1.09
C ALA A 32 -27.46 -1.98 -1.12
N ASP A 33 -27.08 -1.42 0.03
CA ASP A 33 -25.96 -0.48 0.15
C ASP A 33 -24.62 -1.20 -0.06
N SER A 34 -24.45 -2.41 0.49
CA SER A 34 -23.26 -3.24 0.23
C SER A 34 -23.15 -3.64 -1.24
N ALA A 35 -24.28 -3.99 -1.89
CA ALA A 35 -24.30 -4.30 -3.32
C ALA A 35 -23.97 -3.08 -4.19
N ALA A 36 -24.52 -1.90 -3.86
CA ALA A 36 -24.21 -0.65 -4.55
C ALA A 36 -22.73 -0.25 -4.37
N MET A 37 -22.18 -0.42 -3.17
CA MET A 37 -20.77 -0.19 -2.90
C MET A 37 -19.88 -1.13 -3.72
N ARG A 38 -20.20 -2.43 -3.74
CA ARG A 38 -19.48 -3.42 -4.55
C ARG A 38 -19.52 -3.06 -6.03
N ALA A 39 -20.69 -2.69 -6.55
CA ALA A 39 -20.85 -2.26 -7.94
C ALA A 39 -20.00 -1.01 -8.26
N ALA A 40 -19.93 -0.05 -7.35
CA ALA A 40 -19.13 1.16 -7.52
C ALA A 40 -17.62 0.89 -7.47
N VAL A 41 -17.15 0.00 -6.58
CA VAL A 41 -15.75 -0.46 -6.55
C VAL A 41 -15.38 -1.18 -7.84
N LEU A 42 -16.27 -2.04 -8.35
CA LEU A 42 -16.09 -2.71 -9.65
C LEU A 42 -16.11 -1.72 -10.82
N ALA A 43 -16.90 -0.65 -10.76
CA ALA A 43 -16.94 0.38 -11.80
C ALA A 43 -15.67 1.26 -11.83
N ASP A 44 -15.12 1.64 -10.67
CA ASP A 44 -13.83 2.35 -10.61
C ASP A 44 -12.68 1.46 -11.07
N TRP A 45 -12.73 0.16 -10.71
CA TRP A 45 -11.84 -0.86 -11.26
C TRP A 45 -11.89 -0.87 -12.80
N ASP A 46 -13.09 -0.92 -13.37
CA ASP A 46 -13.26 -0.91 -14.82
C ASP A 46 -12.69 0.36 -15.48
N LEU A 47 -12.93 1.52 -14.87
CA LEU A 47 -12.40 2.81 -15.34
C LEU A 47 -10.88 2.85 -15.27
N GLN A 48 -10.30 2.30 -14.21
CA GLN A 48 -8.86 2.24 -14.07
C GLN A 48 -8.22 1.32 -15.11
N GLU A 49 -8.75 0.13 -15.33
CA GLU A 49 -8.19 -0.79 -16.32
C GLU A 49 -8.34 -0.20 -17.73
N LYS A 50 -9.45 0.50 -18.04
CA LYS A 50 -9.58 1.27 -19.28
C LYS A 50 -8.52 2.36 -19.43
N ARG A 51 -8.20 3.13 -18.37
CA ARG A 51 -7.10 4.12 -18.39
C ARG A 51 -5.75 3.47 -18.66
N LEU A 52 -5.57 2.22 -18.23
CA LEU A 52 -4.38 1.42 -18.44
C LEU A 52 -4.39 0.66 -19.79
N GLY A 53 -5.41 0.86 -20.62
CA GLY A 53 -5.55 0.19 -21.92
C GLY A 53 -5.90 -1.30 -21.82
N ARG A 54 -6.43 -1.75 -20.68
CA ARG A 54 -6.77 -3.16 -20.38
C ARG A 54 -8.27 -3.39 -20.28
N SER A 55 -8.67 -4.66 -20.40
CA SER A 55 -10.02 -5.12 -20.06
C SER A 55 -10.06 -5.57 -18.59
N PRO A 56 -11.13 -5.28 -17.82
CA PRO A 56 -11.25 -5.66 -16.41
C PRO A 56 -11.19 -7.16 -16.14
N HIS A 57 -11.52 -7.99 -17.14
CA HIS A 57 -11.47 -9.44 -17.08
C HIS A 57 -10.23 -10.04 -17.73
N SER A 58 -9.28 -9.21 -18.18
CA SER A 58 -8.02 -9.68 -18.72
C SER A 58 -7.19 -10.38 -17.62
N PRO A 59 -6.38 -11.40 -17.96
CA PRO A 59 -5.45 -12.00 -17.00
C PRO A 59 -4.57 -10.97 -16.29
N GLU A 60 -4.16 -9.91 -16.99
CA GLU A 60 -3.37 -8.80 -16.50
C GLU A 60 -4.13 -7.96 -15.45
N ALA A 61 -5.41 -7.69 -15.70
CA ALA A 61 -6.31 -7.02 -14.76
C ALA A 61 -6.58 -7.89 -13.52
N ILE A 62 -6.88 -9.18 -13.69
CA ILE A 62 -7.12 -10.10 -12.57
C ILE A 62 -5.88 -10.21 -11.66
N GLN A 63 -4.68 -10.26 -12.24
CA GLN A 63 -3.42 -10.22 -11.49
C GLN A 63 -3.20 -8.87 -10.78
N ALA A 64 -3.60 -7.76 -11.40
CA ALA A 64 -3.53 -6.42 -10.83
C ALA A 64 -4.49 -6.24 -9.65
N ALA A 65 -5.67 -6.87 -9.66
CA ALA A 65 -6.63 -6.87 -8.56
C ALA A 65 -6.12 -7.70 -7.38
N ALA A 66 -5.60 -8.90 -7.65
CA ALA A 66 -5.01 -9.77 -6.63
C ALA A 66 -3.83 -9.12 -5.88
N LYS A 67 -3.22 -8.09 -6.47
CA LYS A 67 -2.08 -7.35 -5.90
C LYS A 67 -2.45 -6.09 -5.09
N ARG A 68 -3.75 -5.73 -5.00
CA ARG A 68 -4.22 -4.50 -4.32
C ARG A 68 -4.76 -4.69 -2.91
N GLY A 69 -5.16 -5.91 -2.55
CA GLY A 69 -5.37 -6.29 -1.15
C GLY A 69 -4.04 -6.49 -0.45
N ALA A 70 -3.14 -5.50 -0.45
CA ALA A 70 -1.85 -5.64 0.21
C ALA A 70 -1.98 -5.28 1.69
N LEU A 71 -1.10 -5.85 2.50
CA LEU A 71 -0.80 -5.30 3.83
C LEU A 71 0.70 -5.30 4.05
N LEU A 72 1.18 -4.32 4.82
CA LEU A 72 2.56 -4.28 5.26
C LEU A 72 2.72 -5.21 6.46
N LEU A 73 3.44 -6.32 6.29
CA LEU A 73 3.76 -7.19 7.42
C LEU A 73 4.76 -6.51 8.36
N GLY A 74 5.72 -5.81 7.78
CA GLY A 74 6.68 -5.00 8.50
C GLY A 74 7.91 -4.69 7.67
N THR A 75 8.90 -4.12 8.33
CA THR A 75 10.18 -3.73 7.74
C THR A 75 11.33 -4.46 8.41
N VAL A 76 12.42 -4.63 7.67
CA VAL A 76 13.66 -5.24 8.17
C VAL A 76 14.86 -4.41 7.71
N PRO A 77 15.96 -4.41 8.48
CA PRO A 77 17.16 -3.68 8.09
C PRO A 77 17.85 -4.34 6.89
N VAL A 78 18.44 -3.49 6.04
CA VAL A 78 19.39 -3.87 5.00
C VAL A 78 20.78 -3.42 5.46
N GLU A 79 21.71 -4.35 5.45
CA GLU A 79 23.11 -4.13 5.83
C GLU A 79 23.83 -3.23 4.82
N ALA A 80 25.00 -2.71 5.21
CA ALA A 80 25.78 -1.81 4.37
C ALA A 80 26.28 -2.46 3.05
N ASP A 81 26.36 -3.80 2.99
CA ASP A 81 26.69 -4.56 1.78
C ASP A 81 25.47 -4.87 0.89
N GLY A 82 24.28 -4.38 1.27
CA GLY A 82 23.01 -4.61 0.59
C GLY A 82 22.31 -5.92 0.98
N SER A 83 22.87 -6.70 1.91
CA SER A 83 22.28 -7.97 2.33
C SER A 83 21.15 -7.79 3.37
N ALA A 84 20.19 -8.71 3.36
CA ALA A 84 19.11 -8.78 4.35
C ALA A 84 18.84 -10.23 4.75
N TYR A 85 18.59 -10.47 6.05
CA TYR A 85 18.26 -11.78 6.59
C TYR A 85 17.21 -11.65 7.69
N PHE A 86 16.07 -12.32 7.50
CA PHE A 86 14.87 -12.14 8.32
C PHE A 86 13.95 -13.36 8.30
N GLN A 87 13.05 -13.41 9.28
CA GLN A 87 11.96 -14.38 9.34
C GLN A 87 10.76 -13.88 8.54
N ALA A 88 10.09 -14.79 7.82
CA ALA A 88 8.92 -14.50 7.02
C ALA A 88 7.83 -15.56 7.25
N PRO A 89 6.54 -15.22 7.15
CA PRO A 89 5.47 -16.18 7.36
C PRO A 89 5.45 -17.24 6.25
N ALA A 90 5.21 -18.49 6.63
CA ALA A 90 5.12 -19.59 5.67
C ALA A 90 3.72 -19.69 5.06
N ARG A 91 3.63 -20.30 3.87
CA ARG A 91 2.39 -20.55 3.13
C ARG A 91 1.58 -19.29 2.82
N LYS A 92 2.28 -18.17 2.65
CA LYS A 92 1.71 -16.87 2.29
C LYS A 92 2.38 -16.32 1.03
N PRO A 93 1.65 -15.61 0.15
CA PRO A 93 2.23 -14.93 -1.01
C PRO A 93 2.93 -13.63 -0.58
N LEU A 94 4.25 -13.60 -0.64
CA LEU A 94 5.05 -12.47 -0.21
C LEU A 94 5.69 -11.75 -1.38
N TYR A 95 5.81 -10.43 -1.28
CA TYR A 95 6.68 -9.65 -2.16
C TYR A 95 7.46 -8.61 -1.34
N PHE A 96 8.60 -8.18 -1.89
CA PHE A 96 9.52 -7.27 -1.22
C PHE A 96 9.62 -5.95 -1.98
N GLN A 97 9.81 -4.85 -1.24
CA GLN A 97 10.25 -3.57 -1.79
C GLN A 97 11.54 -3.14 -1.09
N ALA A 98 12.59 -2.84 -1.85
CA ALA A 98 13.79 -2.18 -1.35
C ALA A 98 13.51 -0.69 -1.21
N VAL A 99 13.91 -0.10 -0.08
CA VAL A 99 13.48 1.24 0.33
C VAL A 99 14.69 2.09 0.69
N ASP A 100 14.67 3.35 0.25
CA ASP A 100 15.74 4.31 0.52
C ASP A 100 15.68 4.87 1.95
N GLU A 101 16.64 5.72 2.30
CA GLU A 101 16.71 6.34 3.63
C GLU A 101 15.53 7.29 3.92
N ALA A 102 14.90 7.83 2.88
CA ALA A 102 13.71 8.67 2.96
C ALA A 102 12.41 7.85 3.11
N GLY A 103 12.49 6.52 3.09
CA GLY A 103 11.34 5.65 3.22
C GLY A 103 10.53 5.48 1.92
N ARG A 104 11.14 5.67 0.75
CA ARG A 104 10.51 5.47 -0.57
C ARG A 104 11.00 4.18 -1.22
N ALA A 105 10.10 3.47 -1.90
CA ALA A 105 10.41 2.25 -2.61
C ALA A 105 11.28 2.55 -3.84
N VAL A 106 12.51 2.01 -3.84
CA VAL A 106 13.47 2.10 -4.95
C VAL A 106 13.21 1.00 -5.99
N GLN A 107 12.88 -0.21 -5.52
CA GLN A 107 12.60 -1.34 -6.40
C GLN A 107 11.59 -2.27 -5.74
N GLY A 108 10.57 -2.68 -6.48
CA GLY A 108 9.55 -3.60 -6.01
C GLY A 108 9.52 -4.89 -6.81
N MET A 109 9.33 -6.01 -6.13
CA MET A 109 9.05 -7.27 -6.81
C MET A 109 7.71 -7.20 -7.57
N ARG A 110 7.70 -7.74 -8.79
CA ARG A 110 6.46 -7.98 -9.57
C ARG A 110 5.95 -9.41 -9.48
N SER A 111 6.73 -10.29 -8.85
CA SER A 111 6.42 -11.68 -8.54
C SER A 111 6.11 -11.84 -7.06
N VAL A 112 5.64 -13.05 -6.70
CA VAL A 112 5.46 -13.46 -5.31
C VAL A 112 6.41 -14.60 -4.98
N VAL A 113 6.82 -14.67 -3.71
CA VAL A 113 7.56 -15.77 -3.13
C VAL A 113 6.68 -16.44 -2.07
N TYR A 114 6.75 -17.77 -2.03
CA TYR A 114 6.16 -18.61 -1.00
C TYR A 114 7.28 -19.37 -0.30
N LEU A 115 7.10 -19.60 0.99
CA LEU A 115 7.96 -20.44 1.82
C LEU A 115 7.13 -21.52 2.51
N GLN A 116 7.69 -22.71 2.71
CA GLN A 116 7.14 -23.72 3.62
C GLN A 116 7.64 -23.51 5.06
N PRO A 117 6.94 -24.05 6.07
CA PRO A 117 7.43 -23.99 7.45
C PRO A 117 8.83 -24.61 7.57
N GLY A 118 9.77 -23.88 8.15
CA GLY A 118 11.17 -24.29 8.31
C GLY A 118 12.05 -24.12 7.06
N GLU A 119 11.49 -23.68 5.92
CA GLU A 119 12.27 -23.45 4.70
C GLU A 119 13.21 -22.23 4.86
N ARG A 120 14.44 -22.38 4.38
CA ARG A 120 15.39 -21.26 4.20
C ARG A 120 15.55 -21.01 2.71
N ARG A 121 15.16 -19.82 2.26
CA ARG A 121 15.26 -19.40 0.87
C ARG A 121 16.15 -18.16 0.75
N GLY A 122 17.05 -18.17 -0.23
CA GLY A 122 17.95 -17.05 -0.55
C GLY A 122 17.77 -16.56 -1.98
N CYS A 123 18.04 -15.28 -2.19
CA CYS A 123 18.11 -14.64 -3.50
C CYS A 123 19.49 -13.99 -3.66
N VAL A 124 20.08 -14.06 -4.85
CA VAL A 124 21.38 -13.42 -5.12
C VAL A 124 21.27 -11.89 -5.16
N GLY A 125 20.13 -11.38 -5.61
CA GLY A 125 19.83 -9.95 -5.67
C GLY A 125 18.39 -9.69 -6.10
N CYS A 126 18.03 -8.40 -6.21
CA CYS A 126 16.70 -7.95 -6.59
C CYS A 126 16.50 -8.05 -8.12
N HIS A 127 15.95 -9.19 -8.57
CA HIS A 127 15.70 -9.53 -9.99
C HIS A 127 16.95 -9.95 -10.80
N GLU A 128 17.87 -10.67 -10.15
CA GLU A 128 19.01 -11.31 -10.82
C GLU A 128 18.58 -12.46 -11.75
N PRO A 129 19.35 -12.75 -12.83
CA PRO A 129 19.07 -13.86 -13.74
C PRO A 129 18.97 -15.21 -13.01
N VAL A 130 18.07 -16.06 -13.48
CA VAL A 130 17.97 -17.44 -12.99
C VAL A 130 19.27 -18.18 -13.30
N GLY A 131 19.83 -18.88 -12.31
CA GLY A 131 21.10 -19.60 -12.44
C GLY A 131 22.34 -18.74 -12.19
N ALA A 132 22.18 -17.45 -11.88
CA ALA A 132 23.28 -16.62 -11.42
C ALA A 132 23.84 -17.16 -10.09
N SER A 133 25.16 -17.21 -9.99
CA SER A 133 25.84 -17.51 -8.73
C SER A 133 26.07 -16.22 -7.95
N PRO A 134 25.95 -16.24 -6.61
CA PRO A 134 26.30 -15.08 -5.80
C PRO A 134 27.78 -14.74 -5.97
N ALA A 135 28.10 -13.44 -5.98
CA ALA A 135 29.48 -12.99 -5.90
C ALA A 135 30.13 -13.55 -4.63
N ALA A 136 31.40 -13.93 -4.71
CA ALA A 136 32.19 -14.42 -3.58
C ALA A 136 32.58 -13.27 -2.63
N ARG A 137 31.58 -12.66 -2.00
CA ARG A 137 31.72 -11.60 -1.00
C ARG A 137 31.02 -12.01 0.30
N PRO A 138 31.54 -11.59 1.47
CA PRO A 138 30.84 -11.78 2.73
C PRO A 138 29.42 -11.20 2.66
N CYS A 139 28.44 -11.96 3.15
CA CYS A 139 27.06 -11.50 3.34
C CYS A 139 26.89 -11.13 4.81
N LEU A 140 26.92 -9.82 5.11
CA LEU A 140 26.90 -9.32 6.49
C LEU A 140 25.66 -9.80 7.26
N ALA A 141 24.50 -9.84 6.60
CA ALA A 141 23.26 -10.27 7.23
C ALA A 141 23.28 -11.75 7.66
N ALA A 142 24.10 -12.59 7.01
CA ALA A 142 24.25 -14.00 7.36
C ALA A 142 25.12 -14.23 8.62
N LEU A 143 25.83 -13.19 9.10
CA LEU A 143 26.67 -13.24 10.30
C LEU A 143 25.89 -13.03 11.60
N ARG A 144 24.59 -12.76 11.51
CA ARG A 144 23.69 -12.53 12.64
C ARG A 144 22.44 -13.39 12.54
N SER A 145 21.70 -13.46 13.64
CA SER A 145 20.36 -14.05 13.64
C SER A 145 19.41 -13.32 12.68
N PRO A 146 18.42 -14.02 12.11
CA PRO A 146 17.43 -13.39 11.24
C PRO A 146 16.63 -12.33 12.01
N SER A 147 16.44 -11.17 11.39
CA SER A 147 15.61 -10.10 11.94
C SER A 147 14.15 -10.52 12.05
N THR A 148 13.50 -10.04 13.12
CA THR A 148 12.04 -10.02 13.23
C THR A 148 11.49 -8.78 12.52
N LEU A 149 10.26 -8.86 12.01
CA LEU A 149 9.61 -7.76 11.30
C LEU A 149 9.24 -6.63 12.27
N GLU A 150 9.66 -5.40 11.96
CA GLU A 150 9.17 -4.19 12.62
C GLU A 150 7.81 -3.80 12.03
N PRO A 151 6.72 -3.74 12.81
CA PRO A 151 5.40 -3.35 12.30
C PRO A 151 5.40 -1.96 11.66
N GLY A 152 4.56 -1.79 10.64
CA GLY A 152 4.29 -0.49 10.03
C GLY A 152 3.32 0.38 10.85
N PRO A 153 3.05 1.61 10.37
CA PRO A 153 2.03 2.49 10.96
C PRO A 153 0.64 1.84 11.06
N ASP A 154 -0.18 2.37 11.97
CA ASP A 154 -1.60 2.01 12.05
C ASP A 154 -2.31 2.31 10.71
N GLY A 155 -3.24 1.44 10.30
CA GLY A 155 -3.89 1.52 9.00
C GLY A 155 -3.11 0.91 7.84
N THR A 156 -2.04 0.12 8.11
CA THR A 156 -1.29 -0.65 7.09
C THR A 156 -1.53 -2.17 7.14
N ARG A 157 -2.33 -2.64 8.13
CA ARG A 157 -2.59 -4.06 8.42
C ARG A 157 -4.09 -4.38 8.53
N PRO A 158 -4.82 -4.40 7.40
CA PRO A 158 -4.40 -4.07 6.05
C PRO A 158 -4.46 -2.57 5.76
N PHE A 159 -4.01 -2.16 4.56
CA PHE A 159 -4.05 -0.75 4.18
C PHE A 159 -5.48 -0.20 4.22
N GLY A 160 -5.66 1.02 4.72
CA GLY A 160 -6.95 1.70 4.72
C GLY A 160 -6.77 3.21 4.69
N PHE A 161 -7.18 3.85 3.60
CA PHE A 161 -6.93 5.28 3.36
C PHE A 161 -7.50 6.17 4.47
N VAL A 162 -8.73 5.89 4.91
CA VAL A 162 -9.42 6.68 5.96
C VAL A 162 -8.69 6.58 7.31
N ARG A 163 -8.08 5.43 7.62
CA ARG A 163 -7.34 5.24 8.87
C ARG A 163 -5.90 5.74 8.79
N LEU A 164 -5.26 5.56 7.64
CA LEU A 164 -3.83 5.83 7.43
C LEU A 164 -3.54 7.28 7.02
N ILE A 165 -4.31 7.81 6.05
CA ILE A 165 -3.98 9.06 5.33
C ILE A 165 -4.90 10.21 5.71
N GLN A 166 -6.21 9.97 5.81
CA GLN A 166 -7.17 11.04 6.13
C GLN A 166 -6.79 11.83 7.40
N PRO A 167 -6.31 11.22 8.50
CA PRO A 167 -5.92 11.98 9.69
C PRO A 167 -4.78 12.96 9.44
N ILE A 168 -3.85 12.65 8.52
CA ILE A 168 -2.78 13.56 8.12
C ILE A 168 -3.38 14.73 7.33
N LEU A 169 -4.27 14.44 6.39
CA LEU A 169 -4.96 15.46 5.58
C LEU A 169 -5.77 16.42 6.46
N ASP A 170 -6.50 15.90 7.44
CA ASP A 170 -7.31 16.70 8.36
C ASP A 170 -6.46 17.67 9.17
N ARG A 171 -5.31 17.20 9.69
CA ARG A 171 -4.40 18.03 10.49
C ARG A 171 -3.62 19.05 9.68
N ARG A 172 -3.23 18.71 8.45
CA ARG A 172 -2.21 19.44 7.69
C ARG A 172 -2.75 20.19 6.48
N CYS A 173 -3.80 19.69 5.85
CA CYS A 173 -4.19 20.10 4.50
C CYS A 173 -5.55 20.79 4.47
N VAL A 174 -6.54 20.28 5.21
CA VAL A 174 -7.95 20.71 5.13
C VAL A 174 -8.15 22.21 5.36
N ARG A 175 -7.33 22.87 6.20
CA ARG A 175 -7.40 24.32 6.43
C ARG A 175 -7.42 25.14 5.12
N CYS A 176 -6.57 24.75 4.17
CA CYS A 176 -6.47 25.39 2.85
C CYS A 176 -7.29 24.62 1.80
N HIS A 177 -7.47 23.31 1.97
CA HIS A 177 -8.13 22.40 1.05
C HIS A 177 -9.53 21.98 1.52
N ASP A 178 -10.41 22.92 1.84
CA ASP A 178 -11.78 22.64 2.32
C ASP A 178 -12.86 22.78 1.23
N GLY A 179 -12.46 22.99 -0.02
CA GLY A 179 -13.38 23.17 -1.15
C GLY A 179 -14.07 24.54 -1.22
N SER A 180 -13.80 25.45 -0.29
CA SER A 180 -14.23 26.85 -0.40
C SER A 180 -13.32 27.66 -1.34
N THR A 181 -13.76 28.86 -1.72
CA THR A 181 -12.99 29.81 -2.53
C THR A 181 -12.53 30.98 -1.67
N GLY A 182 -11.31 31.48 -1.91
CA GLY A 182 -10.76 32.60 -1.15
C GLY A 182 -9.24 32.70 -1.29
N PRO A 183 -8.63 33.76 -0.73
CA PRO A 183 -7.19 34.04 -0.86
C PRO A 183 -6.30 32.95 -0.25
N ASP A 184 -6.76 32.26 0.80
CA ASP A 184 -6.01 31.21 1.50
C ASP A 184 -6.51 29.79 1.17
N LYS A 185 -7.27 29.64 0.09
CA LYS A 185 -7.93 28.39 -0.31
C LYS A 185 -7.32 27.79 -1.56
N ALA A 186 -7.23 26.48 -1.58
CA ALA A 186 -6.62 25.69 -2.65
C ALA A 186 -7.51 24.50 -3.01
N ARG A 187 -7.40 24.06 -4.26
CA ARG A 187 -7.98 22.80 -4.74
C ARG A 187 -6.92 21.69 -4.68
N PRO A 188 -7.30 20.42 -4.48
CA PRO A 188 -8.67 19.87 -4.35
C PRO A 188 -9.30 20.06 -2.96
N ASP A 189 -10.57 19.68 -2.79
CA ASP A 189 -11.22 19.52 -1.46
C ASP A 189 -10.73 18.21 -0.82
N LEU A 190 -10.04 18.31 0.31
CA LEU A 190 -9.41 17.21 1.02
C LEU A 190 -10.11 16.85 2.34
N ARG A 191 -11.29 17.43 2.60
CA ARG A 191 -12.11 17.00 3.73
C ARG A 191 -12.54 15.56 3.52
N ASP A 192 -12.66 14.85 4.64
CA ASP A 192 -13.44 13.62 4.65
C ASP A 192 -14.90 13.92 4.28
N GLY A 193 -15.61 12.91 3.80
CA GLY A 193 -17.01 13.03 3.47
C GLY A 193 -17.47 11.97 2.49
N PRO A 194 -18.78 11.67 2.48
CA PRO A 194 -19.34 10.60 1.67
C PRO A 194 -19.20 10.95 0.19
N ALA A 195 -18.31 10.24 -0.48
CA ALA A 195 -18.44 9.91 -1.88
C ALA A 195 -18.48 8.38 -1.98
N VAL A 196 -19.27 7.87 -2.92
CA VAL A 196 -19.41 6.43 -3.14
C VAL A 196 -18.67 6.12 -4.44
N PRO A 197 -17.66 5.23 -4.44
CA PRO A 197 -17.26 4.33 -3.34
C PRO A 197 -16.13 4.88 -2.42
N PHE A 198 -15.48 5.99 -2.76
CA PHE A 198 -14.31 6.52 -2.03
C PHE A 198 -14.59 7.87 -1.38
N SER A 199 -13.83 8.23 -0.35
CA SER A 199 -13.93 9.55 0.26
C SER A 199 -13.63 10.66 -0.77
N LYS A 200 -14.24 11.82 -0.54
CA LYS A 200 -14.02 13.01 -1.39
C LYS A 200 -12.54 13.36 -1.52
N SER A 201 -11.80 13.32 -0.42
CA SER A 201 -10.36 13.57 -0.37
C SER A 201 -9.55 12.62 -1.26
N TYR A 202 -9.88 11.33 -1.26
CA TYR A 202 -9.22 10.35 -2.12
C TYR A 202 -9.47 10.67 -3.59
N ASP A 203 -10.73 10.94 -3.96
CA ASP A 203 -11.09 11.33 -5.34
C ASP A 203 -10.39 12.62 -5.76
N GLY A 204 -10.27 13.60 -4.86
CA GLY A 204 -9.55 14.84 -5.08
C GLY A 204 -8.05 14.65 -5.33
N LEU A 205 -7.44 13.64 -4.71
CA LEU A 205 -6.01 13.33 -4.88
C LEU A 205 -5.71 12.57 -6.18
N LYS A 206 -6.66 11.83 -6.75
CA LYS A 206 -6.50 10.99 -7.96
C LYS A 206 -5.68 11.63 -9.11
N PRO A 207 -5.83 12.92 -9.44
CA PRO A 207 -5.04 13.56 -10.51
C PRO A 207 -3.53 13.69 -10.21
N TYR A 208 -3.12 13.57 -8.95
CA TYR A 208 -1.74 13.75 -8.49
C TYR A 208 -1.05 12.42 -8.15
N LEU A 209 -1.69 11.29 -8.43
CA LEU A 209 -1.20 9.95 -8.11
C LEU A 209 -0.66 9.26 -9.37
N ARG A 210 0.44 8.51 -9.21
CA ARG A 210 0.81 7.49 -10.18
C ARG A 210 -0.08 6.27 -9.96
N TRP A 211 -0.97 6.01 -10.90
CA TRP A 211 -1.80 4.81 -10.83
C TRP A 211 -0.96 3.54 -11.04
N PRO A 212 -1.25 2.47 -10.30
CA PRO A 212 -0.54 1.20 -10.42
C PRO A 212 -0.57 0.66 -11.85
N SER A 213 0.61 0.38 -12.39
CA SER A 213 0.79 -0.47 -13.57
C SER A 213 1.68 -1.65 -13.18
N TYR A 214 1.32 -2.82 -13.68
CA TYR A 214 2.05 -4.08 -13.50
C TYR A 214 2.82 -4.46 -14.76
N ASP A 215 2.87 -3.56 -15.73
CA ASP A 215 3.45 -3.79 -17.04
C ASP A 215 4.96 -3.56 -16.93
N GLY A 216 5.72 -4.65 -17.04
CA GLY A 216 7.18 -4.62 -17.07
C GLY A 216 7.89 -4.51 -15.71
N PRO A 217 9.23 -4.48 -15.74
CA PRO A 217 10.06 -4.43 -14.54
C PRO A 217 9.89 -3.11 -13.80
N THR A 218 10.07 -3.14 -12.48
CA THR A 218 10.21 -1.92 -11.69
C THR A 218 11.56 -1.27 -11.94
N ARG A 219 11.59 0.07 -11.93
CA ARG A 219 12.81 0.87 -12.11
C ARG A 219 12.92 1.92 -11.01
N PRO A 220 14.11 2.14 -10.44
CA PRO A 220 14.35 3.24 -9.51
C PRO A 220 13.85 4.57 -10.07
N GLY A 221 13.13 5.34 -9.24
CA GLY A 221 12.55 6.63 -9.62
C GLY A 221 11.24 6.55 -10.44
N GLU A 222 10.77 5.36 -10.83
CA GLU A 222 9.55 5.21 -11.64
C GLU A 222 8.37 4.57 -10.86
N LEU A 223 8.51 4.45 -9.54
CA LEU A 223 7.56 3.75 -8.67
C LEU A 223 6.82 4.71 -7.74
N GLY A 224 5.57 4.36 -7.42
CA GLY A 224 4.81 4.87 -6.28
C GLY A 224 5.05 6.35 -5.97
N ALA A 225 5.73 6.62 -4.86
CA ALA A 225 6.06 7.94 -4.37
C ALA A 225 6.87 8.76 -5.38
N ASP A 226 7.96 8.22 -5.92
CA ASP A 226 8.84 8.93 -6.86
C ASP A 226 8.13 9.31 -8.17
N ALA A 227 7.20 8.47 -8.64
CA ALA A 227 6.45 8.72 -9.87
C ALA A 227 5.16 9.54 -9.66
N SER A 228 4.72 9.76 -8.42
CA SER A 228 3.50 10.49 -8.12
C SER A 228 3.78 11.99 -7.99
N PRO A 229 3.13 12.87 -8.79
CA PRO A 229 3.26 14.33 -8.65
C PRO A 229 3.02 14.83 -7.22
N LEU A 230 2.15 14.15 -6.46
CA LEU A 230 1.87 14.46 -5.07
C LEU A 230 3.15 14.53 -4.21
N ALA A 231 4.08 13.58 -4.35
CA ALA A 231 5.29 13.56 -3.53
C ALA A 231 6.14 14.83 -3.74
N ALA A 232 6.30 15.25 -5.00
CA ALA A 232 7.01 16.48 -5.35
C ALA A 232 6.27 17.74 -4.89
N ILE A 233 4.93 17.75 -4.93
CA ILE A 233 4.13 18.86 -4.41
C ILE A 233 4.36 19.03 -2.91
N LEU A 234 4.31 17.94 -2.13
CA LEU A 234 4.39 18.00 -0.67
C LEU A 234 5.70 18.62 -0.16
N VAL A 235 6.83 18.31 -0.80
CA VAL A 235 8.16 18.83 -0.44
C VAL A 235 8.60 20.04 -1.27
N GLY A 236 7.78 20.44 -2.26
CA GLY A 236 8.10 21.50 -3.18
C GLY A 236 8.04 22.89 -2.52
N PRO A 237 8.80 23.88 -3.04
CA PRO A 237 8.91 25.21 -2.41
C PRO A 237 7.59 25.96 -2.33
N ASN A 238 6.64 25.65 -3.22
CA ASN A 238 5.32 26.29 -3.23
C ASN A 238 4.40 25.79 -2.10
N HIS A 239 4.52 24.52 -1.70
CA HIS A 239 3.70 23.95 -0.64
C HIS A 239 4.42 24.02 0.71
N GLY A 240 5.73 23.74 0.73
CA GLY A 240 6.57 23.74 1.93
C GLY A 240 6.62 25.08 2.66
N LYS A 241 6.37 26.21 1.98
CA LYS A 241 6.22 27.52 2.62
C LYS A 241 4.96 27.67 3.50
N HIS A 242 3.96 26.80 3.32
CA HIS A 242 2.66 26.88 4.01
C HIS A 242 2.42 25.71 4.97
N VAL A 243 3.00 24.55 4.69
CA VAL A 243 2.85 23.33 5.49
C VAL A 243 4.18 22.60 5.52
N GLU A 244 4.74 22.42 6.71
CA GLU A 244 5.85 21.52 6.96
C GLU A 244 5.31 20.21 7.53
N LEU A 245 5.66 19.09 6.88
CA LEU A 245 5.28 17.76 7.33
C LEU A 245 6.40 17.16 8.19
N PRO A 246 6.11 16.69 9.41
CA PRO A 246 7.02 15.84 10.14
C PRO A 246 7.41 14.62 9.30
N ASP A 247 8.67 14.20 9.41
CA ASP A 247 9.24 13.09 8.64
C ASP A 247 8.38 11.82 8.69
N HIS A 248 7.82 11.46 9.85
CA HIS A 248 6.95 10.28 9.97
C HIS A 248 5.61 10.40 9.20
N GLU A 249 5.01 11.59 9.09
CA GLU A 249 3.78 11.79 8.32
C GLU A 249 4.08 11.76 6.82
N LEU A 250 5.20 12.36 6.40
CA LEU A 250 5.65 12.33 5.01
C LEU A 250 5.95 10.88 4.55
N ARG A 251 6.69 10.12 5.36
CA ARG A 251 6.96 8.69 5.12
C ARG A 251 5.69 7.85 5.08
N THR A 252 4.70 8.19 5.89
CA THR A 252 3.39 7.51 5.86
C THR A 252 2.68 7.72 4.53
N ILE A 253 2.74 8.93 3.96
CA ILE A 253 2.20 9.22 2.63
C ILE A 253 3.00 8.47 1.55
N TYR A 254 4.34 8.48 1.63
CA TYR A 254 5.18 7.72 0.68
C TYR A 254 4.88 6.22 0.72
N LEU A 255 4.75 5.64 1.91
CA LEU A 255 4.34 4.26 2.08
C LEU A 255 2.99 3.96 1.39
N TRP A 256 2.00 4.83 1.54
CA TRP A 256 0.71 4.65 0.85
C TRP A 256 0.84 4.76 -0.69
N LEU A 257 1.63 5.70 -1.20
CA LEU A 257 1.91 5.83 -2.64
C LEU A 257 2.61 4.58 -3.19
N ASP A 258 3.63 4.10 -2.49
CA ASP A 258 4.43 2.92 -2.83
C ASP A 258 3.68 1.60 -2.65
N ALA A 259 2.71 1.58 -1.74
CA ALA A 259 1.75 0.49 -1.58
C ALA A 259 0.68 0.45 -2.68
N GLN A 260 0.83 1.26 -3.73
CA GLN A 260 -0.06 1.30 -4.90
C GLN A 260 -1.40 1.97 -4.62
N VAL A 261 -1.37 3.01 -3.77
CA VAL A 261 -2.51 3.91 -3.45
C VAL A 261 -3.81 3.18 -3.09
N PRO A 262 -3.79 2.16 -2.20
CA PRO A 262 -5.01 1.47 -1.81
C PRO A 262 -5.96 2.42 -1.09
N PHE A 263 -7.26 2.36 -1.43
CA PHE A 263 -8.30 2.91 -0.56
C PHE A 263 -8.71 1.89 0.49
N PHE A 264 -9.10 0.71 0.03
CA PHE A 264 -9.41 -0.45 0.86
C PHE A 264 -8.26 -1.46 0.78
N GLY A 265 -8.09 -2.20 1.88
CA GLY A 265 -7.16 -3.31 1.99
C GLY A 265 -7.87 -4.65 2.07
N THR A 266 -9.15 -4.70 1.70
CA THR A 266 -9.99 -5.90 1.73
C THR A 266 -10.98 -5.88 0.57
N TYR A 267 -11.58 -7.04 0.29
CA TYR A 267 -12.65 -7.21 -0.68
C TYR A 267 -13.94 -7.78 -0.04
N GLU A 268 -13.93 -8.01 1.27
CA GLU A 268 -15.09 -8.54 2.01
C GLU A 268 -16.04 -7.40 2.39
N ASP A 269 -17.33 -7.55 2.08
CA ASP A 269 -18.32 -6.46 2.13
C ASP A 269 -18.43 -5.81 3.53
N ASP A 270 -18.42 -6.59 4.62
CA ASP A 270 -18.46 -6.06 5.99
C ASP A 270 -17.18 -5.32 6.39
N ALA A 271 -16.05 -5.80 5.91
CA ALA A 271 -14.75 -5.22 6.17
C ALA A 271 -14.55 -3.90 5.38
N LEU A 272 -15.14 -3.80 4.18
CA LEU A 272 -15.17 -2.56 3.39
C LEU A 272 -15.87 -1.42 4.15
N ASP A 273 -17.02 -1.69 4.76
CA ASP A 273 -17.76 -0.68 5.54
C ASP A 273 -16.99 -0.24 6.78
N ALA A 274 -16.35 -1.17 7.48
CA ALA A 274 -15.49 -0.86 8.63
C ALA A 274 -14.33 0.05 8.20
N GLN A 275 -13.62 -0.29 7.13
CA GLN A 275 -12.51 0.52 6.63
C GLN A 275 -12.96 1.89 6.11
N ARG A 276 -14.15 1.99 5.51
CA ARG A 276 -14.74 3.29 5.09
C ARG A 276 -14.95 4.22 6.28
N ARG A 277 -15.29 3.66 7.45
CA ARG A 277 -15.41 4.42 8.72
C ARG A 277 -14.08 4.61 9.46
N GLY A 278 -12.96 4.21 8.85
CA GLY A 278 -11.63 4.27 9.48
C GLY A 278 -11.42 3.24 10.59
N HIS A 279 -12.31 2.27 10.74
CA HIS A 279 -12.16 1.19 11.71
C HIS A 279 -11.10 0.20 11.25
N ALA A 280 -10.32 -0.31 12.21
CA ALA A 280 -9.40 -1.40 11.94
C ALA A 280 -10.18 -2.68 11.62
N ILE A 281 -9.60 -3.52 10.77
CA ILE A 281 -10.09 -4.87 10.49
C ILE A 281 -8.98 -5.86 10.78
N SER A 282 -9.36 -7.08 11.19
CA SER A 282 -8.37 -8.11 11.48
C SER A 282 -7.60 -8.49 10.21
N PRO A 283 -6.25 -8.48 10.24
CA PRO A 283 -5.48 -9.09 9.16
C PRO A 283 -5.76 -10.61 9.13
N PRO A 284 -5.54 -11.29 7.99
CA PRO A 284 -5.65 -12.75 7.94
C PRO A 284 -4.68 -13.38 8.94
N SER A 285 -5.04 -14.55 9.46
CA SER A 285 -4.15 -15.31 10.33
C SER A 285 -2.80 -15.58 9.66
N LEU A 286 -1.72 -15.24 10.37
CA LEU A 286 -0.32 -15.37 9.94
C LEU A 286 0.37 -16.56 10.60
N GLN A 287 -0.36 -17.67 10.84
CA GLN A 287 0.10 -18.86 11.56
C GLN A 287 0.39 -18.63 13.05
#